data_AF-A0A4U0GU45-F1
#
_entry.id   AF-A0A4U0GU45-F1
#
_cell.length_a   1.000
_cell.length_b   1.000
_cell.length_c   1.000
_cell.angle_alpha   90.00
_cell.angle_beta   90.00
_cell.angle_gamma   90.00
#
_symmetry.space_group_name_H-M   'P 1'
#
loop_
_entity.id
_entity.type
_entity.pdbx_description
1 polymer ?
#
loop_
_entity_poly.entity_id
_entity_poly.type
_entity_poly.pdbx_seq_one_letter_code
_entity_poly.pdbx_strand_id
1 'polypeptide(L)'
;MMEQIYFSEIIKEFLSENFPEFLSSLDFKADGSFDCGLRNQADTFSIWLATYNSEITIGLEDPDGKTDIHTHLGCDDKEYLPETLDRLAKMINEIREDKLVLYKDESGYHWTDDMEKKKQPNTIFFSWN
;
A
#
# COMPACT_ATOMS: atom_id res chain seq x y z
N MET A 1 -10.45 -13.11 14.89
CA MET A 1 -9.05 -12.74 14.60
C MET A 1 -8.31 -13.99 14.15
N MET A 2 -7.79 -13.94 12.93
CA MET A 2 -6.92 -14.98 12.40
C MET A 2 -5.58 -14.99 13.15
N GLU A 3 -4.93 -16.14 13.19
CA GLU A 3 -3.56 -16.23 13.67
C GLU A 3 -2.63 -15.45 12.72
N GLN A 4 -1.67 -14.71 13.27
CA GLN A 4 -0.88 -13.72 12.52
C GLN A 4 -0.06 -14.35 11.40
N ILE A 5 0.70 -15.42 11.68
CA ILE A 5 1.56 -16.01 10.63
C ILE A 5 0.69 -16.61 9.51
N TYR A 6 -0.44 -17.21 9.86
CA TYR A 6 -1.41 -17.71 8.89
C TYR A 6 -2.01 -16.60 8.02
N PHE A 7 -2.38 -15.47 8.62
CA PHE A 7 -2.85 -14.31 7.87
C PHE A 7 -1.78 -13.78 6.90
N SER A 8 -0.56 -13.58 7.39
CA SER A 8 0.57 -13.11 6.58
C SER A 8 0.91 -14.07 5.44
N GLU A 9 0.87 -15.39 5.64
CA GLU A 9 1.10 -16.35 4.55
C GLU A 9 0.01 -16.27 3.46
N ILE A 10 -1.26 -16.05 3.82
CA ILE A 10 -2.34 -15.81 2.84
C ILE A 10 -2.04 -14.56 2.00
N ILE A 11 -1.68 -13.44 2.65
CA ILE A 11 -1.42 -12.19 1.91
C ILE A 11 -0.21 -12.34 0.99
N LYS A 12 0.84 -13.03 1.45
CA LYS A 12 2.01 -13.35 0.63
C LYS A 12 1.65 -14.22 -0.58
N GLU A 13 0.80 -15.24 -0.42
CA GLU A 13 0.32 -16.07 -1.53
C GLU A 13 -0.43 -15.20 -2.56
N PHE A 14 -1.36 -14.37 -2.10
CA PHE A 14 -2.06 -13.40 -2.96
C PHE A 14 -1.10 -12.46 -3.71
N LEU A 15 -0.09 -11.91 -3.03
CA LEU A 15 0.93 -11.06 -3.66
C LEU A 15 1.74 -11.86 -4.68
N SER A 16 2.08 -13.12 -4.40
CA SER A 16 2.85 -13.94 -5.34
C SER A 16 2.13 -14.19 -6.66
N GLU A 17 0.80 -14.28 -6.63
CA GLU A 17 -0.02 -14.52 -7.81
C GLU A 17 -0.31 -13.25 -8.61
N ASN A 18 -0.50 -12.11 -7.92
CA ASN A 18 -1.04 -10.89 -8.53
C ASN A 18 0.00 -9.75 -8.66
N PHE A 19 0.93 -9.65 -7.72
CA PHE A 19 1.92 -8.57 -7.62
C PHE A 19 3.29 -9.10 -7.15
N PRO A 20 3.90 -10.06 -7.88
CA PRO A 20 5.09 -10.77 -7.43
C PRO A 20 6.31 -9.85 -7.19
N GLU A 21 6.31 -8.64 -7.73
CA GLU A 21 7.38 -7.66 -7.54
C GLU A 21 7.59 -7.28 -6.05
N PHE A 22 6.52 -7.31 -5.24
CA PHE A 22 6.60 -7.06 -3.79
C PHE A 22 7.41 -8.13 -3.04
N LEU A 23 7.51 -9.35 -3.57
CA LEU A 23 8.20 -10.45 -2.88
C LEU A 23 9.70 -10.20 -2.73
N SER A 24 10.29 -9.33 -3.56
CA SER A 24 11.71 -9.00 -3.53
C SER A 24 12.15 -8.28 -2.25
N SER A 25 11.22 -7.64 -1.55
CA SER A 25 11.46 -6.83 -0.35
C SER A 25 10.72 -7.36 0.89
N LEU A 26 10.16 -8.58 0.80
CA LEU A 26 9.40 -9.20 1.87
C LEU A 26 10.29 -9.45 3.10
N ASP A 27 9.90 -8.92 4.25
CA ASP A 27 10.62 -9.03 5.51
C ASP A 27 9.69 -9.48 6.64
N PHE A 28 9.74 -10.78 6.96
CA PHE A 28 8.97 -11.35 8.07
C PHE A 28 9.58 -11.00 9.42
N LYS A 29 8.73 -10.61 10.36
CA LYS A 29 9.10 -10.30 11.74
C LYS A 29 8.89 -11.50 12.65
N ALA A 30 9.44 -11.40 13.86
CA ALA A 30 9.38 -12.47 14.86
C ALA A 30 7.95 -12.80 15.34
N ASP A 31 7.00 -11.86 15.20
CA ASP A 31 5.59 -12.05 15.54
C ASP A 31 4.75 -12.64 14.40
N GLY A 32 5.37 -12.96 13.26
CA GLY A 32 4.72 -13.52 12.08
C GLY A 32 4.14 -12.48 11.12
N SER A 33 4.18 -11.19 11.45
CA SER A 33 3.91 -10.12 10.49
C SER A 33 4.97 -10.06 9.39
N PHE A 34 4.68 -9.36 8.29
CA PHE A 34 5.71 -8.91 7.35
C PHE A 34 5.52 -7.45 6.99
N ASP A 35 6.61 -6.83 6.53
CA ASP A 35 6.60 -5.62 5.71
C ASP A 35 7.10 -5.97 4.30
N CYS A 36 6.60 -5.28 3.28
CA CYS A 36 7.20 -5.26 1.95
C CYS A 36 6.95 -3.94 1.26
N GLY A 37 7.74 -3.64 0.24
CA GLY A 37 7.60 -2.41 -0.53
C GLY A 37 7.93 -2.59 -1.99
N LEU A 38 7.32 -1.76 -2.82
CA LEU A 38 7.56 -1.71 -4.25
C LEU A 38 7.82 -0.27 -4.67
N ARG A 39 9.04 -0.04 -5.17
CA ARG A 39 9.47 1.24 -5.71
C ARG A 39 9.16 1.33 -7.20
N ASN A 40 8.79 2.52 -7.67
CA ASN A 40 8.66 2.75 -9.10
C ASN A 40 10.05 2.75 -9.80
N GLN A 41 10.06 2.70 -11.14
CA GLN A 41 11.32 2.60 -11.89
C GLN A 41 12.24 3.82 -11.74
N ALA A 42 11.67 5.00 -11.46
CA ALA A 42 12.42 6.23 -11.30
C ALA A 42 12.99 6.42 -9.88
N ASP A 43 12.65 5.52 -8.93
CA ASP A 43 13.01 5.63 -7.51
C ASP A 43 12.52 6.95 -6.86
N THR A 44 11.35 7.42 -7.29
CA THR A 44 10.75 8.67 -6.81
C THR A 44 9.50 8.46 -5.95
N PHE A 45 9.03 7.21 -5.85
CA PHE A 45 7.78 6.88 -5.21
C PHE A 45 7.72 5.38 -4.88
N SER A 46 7.11 5.02 -3.75
CA SER A 46 6.89 3.63 -3.38
C SER A 46 5.53 3.36 -2.76
N ILE A 47 5.08 2.13 -2.94
CA ILE A 47 4.00 1.54 -2.16
C ILE A 47 4.66 0.68 -1.08
N TRP A 48 4.20 0.79 0.17
CA TRP A 48 4.56 -0.13 1.23
C TRP A 48 3.32 -0.87 1.74
N LEU A 49 3.51 -2.12 2.12
CA LEU A 49 2.51 -2.99 2.71
C LEU A 49 3.04 -3.57 4.01
N ALA A 50 2.17 -3.67 5.01
CA ALA A 50 2.44 -4.46 6.20
C ALA A 50 1.22 -5.24 6.64
N THR A 51 1.43 -6.33 7.37
CA THR A 51 0.34 -7.12 7.93
C THR A 51 0.44 -7.16 9.45
N TYR A 52 -0.63 -6.90 10.19
CA TYR A 52 -0.63 -7.07 11.65
C TYR A 52 -2.05 -7.24 12.17
N ASN A 53 -2.27 -8.13 13.14
CA ASN A 53 -3.56 -8.39 13.78
C ASN A 53 -4.75 -8.56 12.81
N SER A 54 -4.58 -9.36 11.76
CA SER A 54 -5.60 -9.56 10.70
C SER A 54 -5.96 -8.29 9.91
N GLU A 55 -5.02 -7.36 9.79
CA GLU A 55 -5.15 -6.13 9.02
C GLU A 55 -3.98 -5.98 8.04
N ILE A 56 -4.26 -5.41 6.87
CA ILE A 56 -3.25 -5.01 5.90
C ILE A 56 -3.15 -3.49 5.95
N THR A 57 -1.98 -2.96 6.28
CA THR A 57 -1.69 -1.54 6.08
C THR A 57 -1.11 -1.36 4.69
N ILE A 58 -1.63 -0.40 3.94
CA ILE A 58 -1.07 0.06 2.67
C ILE A 58 -0.79 1.55 2.77
N GLY A 59 0.42 1.96 2.40
CA GLY A 59 0.74 3.37 2.31
C GLY A 59 1.66 3.71 1.16
N LEU A 60 1.85 5.01 1.00
CA LEU A 60 2.59 5.59 -0.11
C LEU A 60 3.74 6.41 0.44
N GLU A 61 4.94 6.22 -0.09
CA GLU A 61 6.11 6.99 0.33
C GLU A 61 6.66 7.84 -0.80
N ASP A 62 7.22 8.97 -0.42
CA ASP A 62 8.04 9.81 -1.28
C ASP A 62 9.46 9.21 -1.38
N PRO A 63 10.38 9.80 -2.17
CA PRO A 63 11.71 9.24 -2.35
C PRO A 63 12.48 9.07 -1.02
N ASP A 64 12.20 9.93 -0.04
CA ASP A 64 12.84 9.97 1.27
C ASP A 64 12.24 8.96 2.28
N GLY A 65 11.13 8.29 1.94
CA GLY A 65 10.54 7.20 2.74
C GLY A 65 9.77 7.66 3.98
N LYS A 66 9.26 8.90 4.03
CA LYS A 66 8.73 9.50 5.29
C LYS A 66 7.46 10.32 5.13
N THR A 67 6.43 9.73 4.57
CA THR A 67 5.13 10.42 4.39
C THR A 67 4.17 10.20 5.55
N ASP A 68 4.27 9.05 6.24
CA ASP A 68 3.29 8.57 7.24
C ASP A 68 1.85 8.47 6.70
N ILE A 69 1.66 8.44 5.38
CA ILE A 69 0.34 8.31 4.74
C ILE A 69 0.03 6.87 4.41
N HIS A 70 -1.03 6.37 5.04
CA HIS A 70 -1.48 5.00 4.90
C HIS A 70 -2.97 4.86 5.23
N THR A 71 -3.53 3.71 4.89
CA THR A 71 -4.81 3.24 5.41
C THR A 71 -4.73 1.77 5.78
N HIS A 72 -5.76 1.35 6.49
CA HIS A 72 -5.90 0.04 7.08
C HIS A 72 -7.05 -0.72 6.41
N LEU A 73 -6.76 -1.93 5.96
CA LEU A 73 -7.72 -2.87 5.41
C LEU A 73 -7.90 -4.00 6.42
N GLY A 74 -8.86 -3.83 7.32
CA GLY A 74 -9.17 -4.79 8.38
C GLY A 74 -9.89 -6.03 7.83
N CYS A 75 -9.48 -7.20 8.32
CA CYS A 75 -10.02 -8.51 7.96
C CYS A 75 -10.21 -9.37 9.22
N ASP A 76 -11.11 -8.94 10.10
CA ASP A 76 -11.33 -9.60 11.40
C ASP A 76 -11.87 -11.05 11.29
N ASP A 77 -12.49 -11.36 10.14
CA ASP A 77 -13.06 -12.67 9.80
C ASP A 77 -12.66 -13.13 8.39
N LYS A 78 -12.51 -14.45 8.21
CA LYS A 78 -12.18 -15.10 6.94
C LYS A 78 -13.23 -14.82 5.85
N GLU A 79 -14.48 -14.57 6.24
CA GLU A 79 -15.54 -14.25 5.29
C GLU A 79 -15.30 -12.92 4.56
N TYR A 80 -14.62 -11.97 5.20
CA TYR A 80 -14.28 -10.66 4.62
C TYR A 80 -12.94 -10.66 3.85
N LEU A 81 -12.19 -11.77 3.90
CA LEU A 81 -10.90 -11.87 3.26
C LEU A 81 -10.97 -11.65 1.73
N PRO A 82 -11.91 -12.26 0.97
CA PRO A 82 -11.99 -12.01 -0.47
C PRO A 82 -12.21 -10.54 -0.82
N GLU A 83 -13.13 -9.87 -0.12
CA GLU A 83 -13.40 -8.43 -0.32
C GLU A 83 -12.18 -7.58 0.03
N THR A 84 -11.47 -7.94 1.10
CA THR A 84 -10.25 -7.24 1.54
C THR A 84 -9.15 -7.35 0.48
N LEU A 85 -8.96 -8.54 -0.09
CA LEU A 85 -7.99 -8.78 -1.17
C LEU A 85 -8.37 -8.04 -2.46
N ASP A 86 -9.65 -8.03 -2.82
CA ASP A 86 -10.15 -7.26 -3.98
C ASP A 86 -9.89 -5.75 -3.80
N ARG A 87 -10.12 -5.24 -2.59
CA ARG A 87 -9.83 -3.83 -2.24
C ARG A 87 -8.34 -3.53 -2.29
N LEU A 88 -7.49 -4.41 -1.76
CA LEU A 88 -6.04 -4.27 -1.84
C LEU A 88 -5.58 -4.25 -3.32
N ALA A 89 -6.06 -5.19 -4.13
CA ALA A 89 -5.75 -5.26 -5.56
C ALA A 89 -6.13 -3.97 -6.28
N LYS A 90 -7.36 -3.49 -6.03
CA LYS A 90 -7.88 -2.25 -6.60
C LYS A 90 -6.99 -1.07 -6.23
N MET A 91 -6.61 -0.93 -4.96
CA MET A 91 -5.76 0.18 -4.52
C MET A 91 -4.38 0.13 -5.18
N ILE A 92 -3.70 -1.03 -5.18
CA ILE A 92 -2.39 -1.17 -5.84
C ILE A 92 -2.48 -0.78 -7.33
N ASN A 93 -3.51 -1.25 -8.02
CA ASN A 93 -3.71 -0.91 -9.44
C ASN A 93 -4.04 0.57 -9.65
N GLU A 94 -4.91 1.17 -8.83
CA GLU A 94 -5.23 2.59 -8.93
C GLU A 94 -4.00 3.47 -8.67
N ILE A 95 -3.09 3.06 -7.77
CA ILE A 95 -1.81 3.73 -7.56
C ILE A 95 -0.92 3.61 -8.81
N ARG A 96 -0.75 2.39 -9.34
CA ARG A 96 0.08 2.12 -10.54
C ARG A 96 -0.42 2.83 -11.79
N GLU A 97 -1.73 3.08 -11.88
CA GLU A 97 -2.38 3.77 -12.99
C GLU A 97 -2.51 5.29 -12.77
N ASP A 98 -1.87 5.84 -11.72
CA ASP A 98 -1.93 7.25 -11.34
C ASP A 98 -3.35 7.79 -11.08
N LYS A 99 -4.28 6.89 -10.77
CA LYS A 99 -5.65 7.23 -10.36
C LYS A 99 -5.68 7.61 -8.89
N LEU A 100 -4.94 6.91 -8.03
CA LEU A 100 -4.72 7.26 -6.63
C LEU A 100 -3.29 7.77 -6.46
N VAL A 101 -3.13 9.07 -6.16
CA VAL A 101 -1.80 9.70 -6.09
C VAL A 101 -1.48 10.24 -4.72
N LEU A 102 -0.20 10.23 -4.36
CA LEU A 102 0.34 10.98 -3.23
C LEU A 102 0.61 12.42 -3.67
N TYR A 103 0.33 13.36 -2.78
CA TYR A 103 0.69 14.75 -2.95
C TYR A 103 1.09 15.39 -1.64
N LYS A 104 1.81 16.50 -1.73
CA LYS A 104 2.22 17.32 -0.60
C LYS A 104 1.81 18.76 -0.83
N ASP A 105 1.10 19.34 0.12
CA ASP A 105 0.78 20.75 0.17
C ASP A 105 1.28 21.39 1.49
N GLU A 106 0.81 22.59 1.81
CA GLU A 106 1.18 23.31 3.03
C GLU A 106 0.73 22.60 4.33
N SER A 107 -0.26 21.72 4.26
CA SER A 107 -0.81 20.95 5.38
C SER A 107 -0.10 19.62 5.60
N GLY A 108 0.69 19.15 4.63
CA GLY A 108 1.46 17.92 4.72
C GLY A 108 1.25 16.99 3.53
N TYR A 109 1.48 15.70 3.76
CA TYR A 109 1.24 14.66 2.76
C TYR A 109 -0.22 14.21 2.79
N HIS A 110 -0.72 13.86 1.62
CA HIS A 110 -2.08 13.41 1.41
C HIS A 110 -2.11 12.47 0.21
N TRP A 111 -3.17 11.69 0.08
CA TRP A 111 -3.48 11.02 -1.19
C TRP A 111 -4.90 11.32 -1.65
N THR A 112 -5.13 11.19 -2.96
CA THR A 112 -6.43 11.49 -3.54
C THR A 112 -6.64 10.73 -4.85
N ASP A 113 -7.89 10.38 -5.09
CA ASP A 113 -8.40 9.91 -6.38
C ASP A 113 -9.07 11.04 -7.20
N ASP A 114 -9.33 12.19 -6.56
CA ASP A 114 -9.80 13.40 -7.22
C ASP A 114 -8.69 14.08 -8.03
N MET A 115 -8.76 13.89 -9.35
CA MET A 115 -7.83 14.47 -10.33
C MET A 115 -7.91 16.00 -10.41
N GLU A 116 -8.98 16.64 -9.95
CA GLU A 116 -9.06 18.10 -9.92
C GLU A 116 -8.17 18.71 -8.83
N LYS A 117 -7.91 17.96 -7.74
CA LYS A 117 -6.91 18.35 -6.75
C LYS A 117 -5.49 18.39 -7.34
N LYS A 118 -5.22 17.65 -8.43
CA LYS A 118 -3.93 17.71 -9.16
C LYS A 118 -3.60 19.10 -9.74
N LYS A 119 -4.58 20.01 -9.80
CA LYS A 119 -4.44 21.34 -10.40
C LYS A 119 -4.23 22.45 -9.38
N GLN A 120 -4.17 22.13 -8.08
CA GLN A 120 -3.98 23.15 -7.06
C GLN A 120 -2.55 23.74 -7.10
N PRO A 121 -2.41 25.07 -6.98
CA PRO A 121 -1.09 25.71 -6.93
C PRO A 121 -0.36 25.31 -5.63
N ASN A 122 0.98 25.28 -5.68
CA ASN A 122 1.87 24.92 -4.56
C ASN A 122 1.76 23.47 -4.06
N THR A 123 1.24 22.56 -4.88
CA THR A 123 1.19 21.13 -4.56
C THR A 123 2.25 20.35 -5.35
N ILE A 124 2.99 19.48 -4.66
CA ILE A 124 3.92 18.52 -5.28
C ILE A 124 3.21 17.17 -5.40
N PHE A 125 3.20 16.58 -6.58
CA PHE A 125 2.61 15.26 -6.82
C PHE A 125 3.68 14.20 -6.99
N PHE A 126 3.40 13.03 -6.45
CA PHE A 126 4.18 11.82 -6.63
C PHE A 126 3.28 10.79 -7.33
N SER A 127 3.70 10.38 -8.51
CA SER A 127 3.03 9.42 -9.38
C SER A 127 3.86 8.14 -9.49
N TRP A 128 3.21 7.07 -9.89
CA TRP A 128 3.87 5.83 -10.25
C TRP A 128 4.74 6.00 -11.50
N ASN A 129 4.20 6.69 -12.52
CA ASN A 129 4.87 6.92 -13.81
C ASN A 129 5.52 8.30 -13.92
#